data_AF-A0A4V3S742-F1
#
_entry.id   AF-A0A4V3S742-F1
#
_cell.length_a   1.000
_cell.length_b   1.000
_cell.length_c   1.000
_cell.angle_alpha   90.00
_cell.angle_beta   90.00
_cell.angle_gamma   90.00
#
_symmetry.space_group_name_H-M   'P 1'
#
loop_
_entity.id
_entity.type
_entity.pdbx_description
1 polymer ?
#
loop_
_entity_poly.entity_id
_entity_poly.type
_entity_poly.pdbx_seq_one_letter_code
_entity_poly.pdbx_strand_id
1 'polypeptide(L)'
;VYRAQGLAAADLGGKSDPFCVLELVNSRLQTQTEYKTLTPSWQKIFTFNVKDINSVLEVTVYDEDRDHKVEFLGKVAIPLLKIRNGEKRWYALKDKKLRGRAKGNCPQILLEMTVIWNIFRACVRTLNPKEKKYMEPEMKFKRQVFLRNVLRLKAIIVIFIDIGKYIQSCWEWENKMRSVFALVIFILGCYYFEPYMIPGVALLILLKYYLVRRFCYWFY
;
A
#
# COMPACT_ATOMS: atom_id res chain seq x y z
N VAL A 1 -8.08 -26.11 -9.05
CA VAL A 1 -7.47 -26.05 -7.70
C VAL A 1 -8.16 -27.09 -6.83
N TYR A 2 -7.42 -28.09 -6.34
CA TYR A 2 -8.03 -29.19 -5.57
C TYR A 2 -8.04 -28.89 -4.07
N ARG A 3 -6.86 -28.90 -3.44
CA ARG A 3 -6.72 -28.78 -1.97
C ARG A 3 -5.34 -28.26 -1.58
N ALA A 4 -5.17 -27.84 -0.34
CA ALA A 4 -3.86 -27.57 0.26
C ALA A 4 -3.67 -28.39 1.54
N GLN A 5 -2.42 -28.49 2.01
CA GLN A 5 -2.08 -29.17 3.26
C GLN A 5 -0.87 -28.53 3.92
N GLY A 6 -0.74 -28.71 5.23
CA GLY A 6 0.42 -28.24 6.00
C GLY A 6 0.50 -26.72 6.13
N LEU A 7 -0.62 -26.02 6.00
CA LEU A 7 -0.69 -24.56 6.17
C LEU A 7 -0.35 -24.17 7.61
N ALA A 8 0.16 -22.95 7.80
CA ALA A 8 0.31 -22.38 9.14
C ALA A 8 -1.05 -22.06 9.74
N ALA A 9 -1.19 -22.24 11.05
CA ALA A 9 -2.29 -21.65 11.81
C ALA A 9 -2.02 -20.15 12.00
N ALA A 10 -2.93 -19.30 11.57
CA ALA A 10 -2.88 -17.86 11.82
C ALA A 10 -3.92 -17.41 12.87
N ASP A 11 -4.99 -18.18 13.12
CA ASP A 11 -5.94 -17.88 14.19
C ASP A 11 -5.48 -18.36 15.57
N LEU A 12 -5.95 -17.64 16.61
CA LEU A 12 -5.80 -18.00 18.03
C LEU A 12 -6.28 -19.43 18.36
N GLY A 13 -7.19 -19.98 17.57
CA GLY A 13 -7.71 -21.36 17.71
C GLY A 13 -6.80 -22.45 17.14
N GLY A 14 -5.60 -22.12 16.65
CA GLY A 14 -4.68 -23.08 16.05
C GLY A 14 -5.14 -23.58 14.67
N LYS A 15 -6.05 -22.86 14.03
CA LYS A 15 -6.56 -23.14 12.69
C LYS A 15 -6.46 -21.88 11.82
N SER A 16 -7.02 -21.97 10.61
CA SER A 16 -7.08 -20.89 9.63
C SER A 16 -8.38 -21.06 8.83
N ASP A 17 -8.80 -19.98 8.20
CA ASP A 17 -9.89 -19.87 7.22
C ASP A 17 -9.29 -19.62 5.81
N PRO A 18 -8.61 -20.62 5.20
CA PRO A 18 -7.86 -20.40 3.98
C PRO A 18 -8.69 -20.30 2.70
N PHE A 19 -8.29 -19.36 1.83
CA PHE A 19 -8.73 -19.25 0.45
C PHE A 19 -7.55 -19.06 -0.50
N CYS A 20 -7.76 -19.32 -1.78
CA CYS A 20 -6.73 -19.29 -2.81
C CYS A 20 -7.06 -18.27 -3.89
N VAL A 21 -6.08 -17.44 -4.22
CA VAL A 21 -6.13 -16.41 -5.26
C VAL A 21 -5.16 -16.79 -6.37
N LEU A 22 -5.67 -16.80 -7.59
CA LEU A 22 -4.93 -17.09 -8.81
C LEU A 22 -4.82 -15.81 -9.62
N GLU A 23 -3.58 -15.42 -9.93
CA GLU A 23 -3.27 -14.24 -10.73
C GLU A 23 -2.48 -14.65 -11.98
N LEU A 24 -2.99 -14.25 -13.14
CA LEU A 24 -2.28 -14.33 -14.41
C LEU A 24 -2.29 -12.96 -15.07
N VAL A 25 -1.14 -12.29 -15.04
CA VAL A 25 -0.97 -10.92 -15.59
C VAL A 25 -1.98 -9.94 -14.96
N ASN A 26 -3.06 -9.62 -15.67
CA ASN A 26 -4.11 -8.67 -15.29
C ASN A 26 -5.45 -9.36 -14.93
N SER A 27 -5.46 -10.69 -14.85
CA SER A 27 -6.62 -11.48 -14.42
C SER A 27 -6.38 -12.02 -13.01
N ARG A 28 -7.35 -11.81 -12.12
CA ARG A 28 -7.35 -12.31 -10.72
C ARG A 28 -8.66 -13.02 -10.45
N LEU A 29 -8.59 -14.27 -10.00
CA LEU A 29 -9.74 -15.08 -9.60
C LEU A 29 -9.49 -15.71 -8.23
N GLN A 30 -10.55 -16.00 -7.47
CA GLN A 30 -10.43 -16.56 -6.12
C GLN A 30 -11.37 -17.73 -5.85
N THR A 31 -10.95 -18.62 -4.95
CA THR A 31 -11.78 -19.70 -4.41
C THR A 31 -12.74 -19.19 -3.34
N GLN A 32 -13.66 -20.05 -2.92
CA GLN A 32 -14.34 -19.88 -1.65
C GLN A 32 -13.35 -20.01 -0.47
N THR A 33 -13.73 -19.44 0.66
CA THR A 33 -13.04 -19.58 1.95
C THR A 33 -13.50 -20.87 2.63
N GLU A 34 -12.55 -21.69 3.06
CA GLU A 34 -12.83 -22.92 3.83
C GLU A 34 -12.52 -22.64 5.30
N TYR A 35 -13.51 -22.74 6.18
CA TYR A 35 -13.35 -22.30 7.57
C TYR A 35 -12.73 -23.36 8.47
N LYS A 36 -11.90 -22.94 9.43
CA LYS A 36 -11.34 -23.71 10.55
C LYS A 36 -10.64 -24.98 10.07
N THR A 37 -9.72 -24.84 9.11
CA THR A 37 -8.96 -25.95 8.54
C THR A 37 -7.54 -25.56 8.11
N LEU A 38 -6.58 -26.48 8.30
CA LEU A 38 -5.21 -26.36 7.75
C LEU A 38 -5.02 -27.21 6.48
N THR A 39 -6.07 -27.93 6.09
CA THR A 39 -6.09 -28.82 4.93
C THR A 39 -7.35 -28.55 4.07
N PRO A 40 -7.50 -27.34 3.51
CA PRO A 40 -8.71 -26.96 2.78
C PRO A 40 -8.86 -27.73 1.47
N SER A 41 -10.11 -27.96 1.05
CA SER A 41 -10.46 -28.63 -0.20
C SER A 41 -11.45 -27.80 -1.00
N TRP A 42 -10.95 -27.02 -1.97
CA TRP A 42 -11.77 -26.10 -2.75
C TRP A 42 -12.45 -26.74 -3.96
N GLN A 43 -11.79 -27.70 -4.62
CA GLN A 43 -12.29 -28.40 -5.81
C GLN A 43 -12.84 -27.48 -6.93
N LYS A 44 -12.22 -26.31 -7.11
CA LYS A 44 -12.72 -25.26 -8.02
C LYS A 44 -11.90 -25.20 -9.31
N ILE A 45 -12.58 -25.03 -10.43
CA ILE A 45 -11.99 -24.87 -11.76
C ILE A 45 -11.98 -23.39 -12.13
N PHE A 46 -10.90 -22.94 -12.76
CA PHE A 46 -10.72 -21.58 -13.24
C PHE A 46 -10.22 -21.59 -14.68
N THR A 47 -10.69 -20.64 -15.47
CA THR A 47 -10.28 -20.45 -16.86
C THR A 47 -9.64 -19.08 -17.02
N PHE A 48 -8.45 -19.04 -17.60
CA PHE A 48 -7.73 -17.80 -17.88
C PHE A 48 -7.48 -17.69 -19.37
N ASN A 49 -7.61 -16.47 -19.92
CA ASN A 49 -7.20 -16.19 -21.28
C ASN A 49 -5.70 -15.91 -21.33
N VAL A 50 -4.94 -16.85 -21.92
CA VAL A 50 -3.48 -16.74 -22.02
C VAL A 50 -3.10 -15.87 -23.22
N LYS A 51 -2.68 -14.63 -22.95
CA LYS A 51 -2.18 -13.71 -23.98
C LYS A 51 -0.71 -13.94 -24.35
N ASP A 52 0.11 -14.33 -23.38
CA ASP A 52 1.54 -14.60 -23.54
C ASP A 52 1.92 -15.88 -22.78
N ILE A 53 2.47 -16.86 -23.49
CA ILE A 53 2.87 -18.16 -22.93
C ILE A 53 4.08 -18.05 -21.99
N ASN A 54 4.86 -16.98 -22.09
CA ASN A 54 5.96 -16.70 -21.17
C ASN A 54 5.51 -16.11 -19.84
N SER A 55 4.19 -15.93 -19.66
CA SER A 55 3.61 -15.49 -18.40
C SER A 55 3.77 -16.54 -17.31
N VAL A 56 3.62 -16.08 -16.08
CA VAL A 56 3.71 -16.91 -14.87
C VAL A 56 2.36 -16.87 -14.18
N LEU A 57 1.78 -18.04 -13.91
CA LEU A 57 0.62 -18.14 -13.04
C LEU A 57 1.09 -18.05 -11.59
N GLU A 58 0.56 -17.09 -10.87
CA GLU A 58 0.81 -16.91 -9.46
C GLU A 58 -0.39 -17.44 -8.67
N VAL A 59 -0.14 -18.38 -7.76
CA VAL A 59 -1.17 -18.96 -6.90
C VAL A 59 -0.80 -18.64 -5.47
N THR A 60 -1.63 -17.86 -4.79
CA THR A 60 -1.39 -17.40 -3.42
C THR A 60 -2.51 -17.87 -2.52
N VAL A 61 -2.14 -18.50 -1.40
CA VAL A 61 -3.07 -18.89 -0.35
C VAL A 61 -3.03 -17.82 0.74
N TYR A 62 -4.21 -17.35 1.11
CA TYR A 62 -4.43 -16.38 2.15
C TYR A 62 -5.33 -16.97 3.23
N ASP A 63 -5.26 -16.39 4.42
CA ASP A 63 -6.19 -16.58 5.51
C ASP A 63 -7.14 -15.40 5.58
N GLU A 64 -8.43 -15.64 5.76
CA GLU A 64 -9.42 -14.57 5.98
C GLU A 64 -9.75 -14.45 7.47
N ASP A 65 -9.22 -13.41 8.13
CA ASP A 65 -9.56 -13.12 9.53
C ASP A 65 -11.00 -12.57 9.63
N ARG A 66 -11.63 -12.70 10.81
CA ARG A 66 -12.98 -12.17 11.09
C ARG A 66 -13.16 -10.67 10.81
N ASP A 67 -12.08 -9.89 10.86
CA ASP A 67 -12.08 -8.45 10.57
C ASP A 67 -11.84 -8.14 9.07
N HIS A 68 -12.07 -9.12 8.18
CA HIS A 68 -11.74 -9.09 6.74
C HIS A 68 -10.26 -8.78 6.46
N LYS A 69 -9.39 -8.98 7.46
CA LYS A 69 -7.95 -8.83 7.30
C LYS A 69 -7.42 -10.11 6.67
N VAL A 70 -6.68 -9.95 5.58
CA VAL A 70 -6.08 -11.09 4.88
C VAL A 70 -4.65 -11.34 5.35
N GLU A 71 -4.39 -12.52 5.92
CA GLU A 71 -3.04 -12.98 6.24
C GLU A 71 -2.48 -13.83 5.10
N PHE A 72 -1.17 -13.74 4.86
CA PHE A 72 -0.51 -14.50 3.80
C PHE A 72 -0.05 -15.85 4.34
N LEU A 73 -0.52 -16.95 3.76
CA LEU A 73 -0.13 -18.30 4.15
C LEU A 73 0.94 -18.90 3.23
N GLY A 74 0.99 -18.49 1.97
CA GLY A 74 2.05 -18.93 1.05
C GLY A 74 1.73 -18.69 -0.42
N LYS A 75 2.75 -18.72 -1.27
CA LYS A 75 2.61 -18.49 -2.72
C LYS A 75 3.45 -19.46 -3.54
N VAL A 76 2.97 -19.81 -4.71
CA VAL A 76 3.76 -20.46 -5.76
C VAL A 76 3.64 -19.69 -7.07
N ALA A 77 4.73 -19.65 -7.82
CA ALA A 77 4.79 -19.04 -9.14
C ALA A 77 5.18 -20.12 -10.15
N ILE A 78 4.29 -20.39 -11.10
CA ILE A 78 4.39 -21.49 -12.06
C ILE A 78 4.44 -20.89 -13.48
N PRO A 79 5.61 -20.89 -14.15
CA PRO A 79 5.70 -20.50 -15.55
C PRO A 79 4.81 -21.38 -16.41
N LEU A 80 4.03 -20.80 -17.33
CA LEU A 80 3.06 -21.60 -18.10
C LEU A 80 3.74 -22.69 -18.94
N LEU A 81 4.94 -22.42 -19.45
CA LEU A 81 5.78 -23.37 -20.18
C LEU A 81 6.24 -24.60 -19.37
N LYS A 82 6.20 -24.53 -18.02
CA LYS A 82 6.60 -25.65 -17.15
C LYS A 82 5.42 -26.54 -16.74
N ILE A 83 4.21 -26.21 -17.19
CA ILE A 83 3.00 -26.96 -16.85
C ILE A 83 2.98 -28.27 -17.63
N ARG A 84 2.70 -29.37 -16.92
CA ARG A 84 2.37 -30.66 -17.52
C ARG A 84 0.85 -30.80 -17.54
N ASN A 85 0.30 -30.92 -18.74
CA ASN A 85 -1.14 -30.90 -18.93
C ASN A 85 -1.82 -32.14 -18.32
N GLY A 86 -2.90 -31.92 -17.56
CA GLY A 86 -3.73 -32.98 -16.98
C GLY A 86 -3.10 -33.74 -15.80
N GLU A 87 -1.91 -33.36 -15.33
CA GLU A 87 -1.25 -34.02 -14.21
C GLU A 87 -1.57 -33.31 -12.89
N LYS A 88 -2.11 -34.06 -11.91
CA LYS A 88 -2.27 -33.59 -10.53
C LYS A 88 -0.93 -33.57 -9.83
N ARG A 89 -0.47 -32.39 -9.42
CA ARG A 89 0.84 -32.23 -8.79
C ARG A 89 0.79 -31.35 -7.55
N TRP A 90 1.56 -31.75 -6.54
CA TRP A 90 1.80 -30.95 -5.34
C TRP A 90 2.87 -29.89 -5.62
N TYR A 91 2.53 -28.66 -5.26
CA TYR A 91 3.42 -27.51 -5.36
C TYR A 91 3.72 -26.98 -3.96
N ALA A 92 4.99 -26.87 -3.61
CA ALA A 92 5.41 -26.29 -2.34
C ALA A 92 5.13 -24.78 -2.30
N LEU A 93 4.46 -24.35 -1.24
CA LEU A 93 4.19 -22.94 -0.98
C LEU A 93 5.44 -22.27 -0.40
N LYS A 94 5.75 -21.09 -0.95
CA LYS A 94 6.91 -20.28 -0.62
C LYS A 94 6.48 -18.98 0.04
N ASP A 95 7.44 -18.30 0.66
CA ASP A 95 7.24 -16.96 1.22
C ASP A 95 6.95 -15.92 0.11
N LYS A 96 6.53 -14.70 0.48
CA LYS A 96 6.17 -13.60 -0.42
C LYS A 96 7.23 -13.28 -1.48
N LYS A 97 8.52 -13.41 -1.11
CA LYS A 97 9.66 -13.18 -2.01
C LYS A 97 10.04 -14.42 -2.84
N LEU A 98 9.34 -15.54 -2.69
CA LEU A 98 9.62 -16.83 -3.35
C LEU A 98 11.02 -17.41 -3.07
N ARG A 99 11.73 -16.91 -2.06
CA ARG A 99 13.12 -17.32 -1.71
C ARG A 99 13.16 -18.49 -0.74
N GLY A 100 12.25 -18.52 0.23
CA GLY A 100 12.18 -19.56 1.26
C GLY A 100 10.84 -20.30 1.25
N ARG A 101 10.75 -21.35 2.07
CA ARG A 101 9.50 -22.08 2.32
C ARG A 101 8.52 -21.19 3.10
N ALA A 102 7.22 -21.32 2.81
CA ALA A 102 6.20 -20.66 3.61
C ALA A 102 6.11 -21.24 5.04
N LYS A 103 5.50 -20.49 5.96
CA LYS A 103 5.27 -20.93 7.34
C LYS A 103 4.30 -22.11 7.36
N GLY A 104 4.47 -23.01 8.33
CA GLY A 104 3.62 -24.19 8.51
C GLY A 104 4.39 -25.51 8.40
N ASN A 105 3.67 -26.62 8.47
CA ASN A 105 4.26 -27.95 8.38
C ASN A 105 4.37 -28.40 6.91
N CYS A 106 5.39 -27.88 6.22
CA CYS A 106 5.64 -28.17 4.80
C CYS A 106 4.45 -27.83 3.88
N PRO A 107 4.00 -26.57 3.87
CA PRO A 107 2.79 -26.15 3.18
C PRO A 107 2.87 -26.43 1.68
N GLN A 108 1.85 -27.10 1.15
CA GLN A 108 1.76 -27.51 -0.26
C GLN A 108 0.34 -27.38 -0.78
N ILE A 109 0.20 -27.14 -2.08
CA ILE A 109 -1.09 -27.04 -2.78
C ILE A 109 -1.14 -28.02 -3.95
N LEU A 110 -2.25 -28.75 -4.07
CA LEU A 110 -2.52 -29.70 -5.15
C LEU A 110 -3.24 -28.99 -6.29
N LEU A 111 -2.57 -28.93 -7.44
CA LEU A 111 -3.08 -28.27 -8.64
C LEU A 111 -3.05 -29.25 -9.81
N GLU A 112 -4.05 -29.12 -10.69
CA GLU A 112 -4.08 -29.71 -12.02
C GLU A 112 -4.34 -28.58 -12.98
N MET A 113 -3.62 -28.59 -14.09
CA MET A 113 -3.56 -27.46 -15.01
C MET A 113 -3.44 -28.00 -16.43
N THR A 114 -4.11 -27.33 -17.35
CA THR A 114 -4.02 -27.64 -18.78
C THR A 114 -3.84 -26.32 -19.51
N VAL A 115 -2.76 -26.21 -20.29
CA VAL A 115 -2.47 -25.03 -21.11
C VAL A 115 -2.63 -25.42 -22.57
N ILE A 116 -3.45 -24.66 -23.28
CA ILE A 116 -3.67 -24.79 -24.72
C ILE A 116 -3.22 -23.48 -25.37
N TRP A 117 -2.33 -23.56 -26.34
CA TRP A 117 -1.81 -22.40 -27.04
C TRP A 117 -1.39 -22.76 -28.46
N ASN A 118 -1.45 -21.79 -29.37
CA ASN A 118 -0.95 -21.94 -30.73
C ASN A 118 0.52 -21.51 -30.79
N ILE A 119 1.38 -22.39 -31.29
CA ILE A 119 2.83 -22.20 -31.27
C ILE A 119 3.25 -20.98 -32.10
N PHE A 120 2.79 -20.89 -33.35
CA PHE A 120 3.14 -19.79 -34.25
C PHE A 120 2.72 -18.43 -33.68
N ARG A 121 1.48 -18.32 -33.19
CA ARG A 121 0.97 -17.07 -32.60
C ARG A 121 1.78 -16.64 -31.37
N ALA A 122 2.21 -17.59 -30.55
CA ALA A 122 3.02 -17.29 -29.37
C ALA A 122 4.48 -16.91 -29.72
N CYS A 123 5.08 -17.53 -30.75
CA CYS A 123 6.39 -17.11 -31.25
C CYS A 123 6.37 -15.65 -31.71
N VAL A 124 5.39 -15.27 -32.52
CA VAL A 124 5.21 -13.88 -32.96
C VAL A 124 4.98 -12.95 -31.77
N ARG A 125 4.14 -13.36 -30.80
CA ARG A 125 3.86 -12.55 -29.60
C ARG A 125 5.10 -12.32 -28.72
N THR A 126 6.07 -13.23 -28.74
CA THR A 126 7.30 -13.13 -27.92
C THR A 126 8.19 -11.97 -28.34
N LEU A 127 8.09 -11.52 -29.60
CA LEU A 127 8.81 -10.33 -30.10
C LEU A 127 8.23 -9.02 -29.55
N ASN A 128 6.96 -9.03 -29.16
CA ASN A 128 6.29 -7.87 -28.61
C ASN A 128 6.61 -7.72 -27.10
N PRO A 129 6.69 -6.49 -26.57
CA PRO A 129 6.96 -6.28 -25.16
C PRO A 129 5.92 -6.97 -24.26
N LYS A 130 6.37 -7.38 -23.07
CA LYS A 130 5.50 -7.98 -22.05
C LYS A 130 4.42 -6.98 -21.63
N GLU A 131 3.19 -7.48 -21.45
CA GLU A 131 2.09 -6.65 -20.98
C GLU A 131 2.39 -6.11 -19.57
N LYS A 132 2.15 -4.81 -19.36
CA LYS A 132 2.33 -4.19 -18.04
C LYS A 132 1.28 -4.75 -17.07
N LYS A 133 1.70 -5.11 -15.86
CA LYS A 133 0.80 -5.49 -14.76
C LYS A 133 0.17 -4.20 -14.22
N TYR A 134 -1.12 -3.98 -14.48
CA TYR A 134 -1.87 -2.80 -14.06
C TYR A 134 -2.61 -3.00 -12.74
N MET A 135 -2.72 -4.25 -12.25
CA MET A 135 -3.26 -4.50 -10.93
C MET A 135 -2.32 -3.89 -9.88
N GLU A 136 -2.69 -2.70 -9.42
CA GLU A 136 -2.01 -2.04 -8.32
C GLU A 136 -2.22 -2.87 -7.04
N PRO A 137 -1.16 -3.13 -6.27
CA PRO A 137 -1.33 -3.75 -4.96
C PRO A 137 -2.18 -2.82 -4.10
N GLU A 138 -3.18 -3.37 -3.40
CA GLU A 138 -3.98 -2.60 -2.45
C GLU A 138 -3.06 -1.83 -1.49
N MET A 139 -3.19 -0.50 -1.49
CA MET A 139 -2.34 0.35 -0.68
C MET A 139 -2.67 0.11 0.79
N LYS A 140 -1.82 -0.67 1.48
CA LYS A 140 -1.99 -0.91 2.92
C LYS A 140 -1.93 0.43 3.66
N PHE A 141 -3.01 0.77 4.35
CA PHE A 141 -3.07 1.97 5.18
C PHE A 141 -1.99 1.89 6.27
N LYS A 142 -0.96 2.74 6.15
CA LYS A 142 0.11 2.82 7.14
C LYS A 142 -0.33 3.77 8.26
N ARG A 143 -0.95 3.21 9.31
CA ARG A 143 -1.43 3.97 10.48
C ARG A 143 -0.37 4.95 11.02
N GLN A 144 0.90 4.54 11.08
CA GLN A 144 1.99 5.39 11.54
C GLN A 144 2.23 6.63 10.65
N VAL A 145 2.10 6.47 9.33
CA VAL A 145 2.24 7.59 8.38
C VAL A 145 1.06 8.55 8.52
N PHE A 146 -0.16 8.01 8.64
CA PHE A 146 -1.35 8.82 8.89
C PHE A 146 -1.24 9.60 10.21
N LEU A 147 -0.87 8.93 11.31
CA LEU A 147 -0.68 9.57 12.61
C LEU A 147 0.37 10.68 12.53
N ARG A 148 1.49 10.47 11.82
CA ARG A 148 2.50 11.52 11.61
C ARG A 148 1.92 12.73 10.88
N ASN A 149 1.07 12.51 9.87
CA ASN A 149 0.42 13.60 9.14
C ASN A 149 -0.61 14.34 10.02
N VAL A 150 -1.39 13.62 10.82
CA VAL A 150 -2.34 14.21 11.78
C VAL A 150 -1.61 15.04 12.84
N LEU A 151 -0.49 14.55 13.38
CA LEU A 151 0.31 15.29 14.35
C LEU A 151 0.89 16.57 13.75
N ARG A 152 1.33 16.53 12.48
CA ARG A 152 1.77 17.73 11.76
C ARG A 152 0.63 18.75 11.60
N LEU A 153 -0.56 18.29 11.23
CA LEU A 153 -1.74 19.14 11.13
C LEU A 153 -2.10 19.76 12.49
N LYS A 154 -2.07 18.97 13.57
CA LYS A 154 -2.30 19.45 14.93
C LYS A 154 -1.30 20.54 15.32
N ALA A 155 -0.01 20.38 15.01
CA ALA A 155 1.00 21.40 15.30
C ALA A 155 0.71 22.71 14.56
N ILE A 156 0.28 22.63 13.29
CA ILE A 156 -0.13 23.81 12.52
C ILE A 156 -1.36 24.49 13.15
N ILE A 157 -2.38 23.71 13.54
CA ILE A 157 -3.58 24.24 14.20
C ILE A 157 -3.23 24.94 15.52
N VAL A 158 -2.34 24.36 16.33
CA VAL A 158 -1.89 24.97 17.58
C VAL A 158 -1.21 26.32 17.34
N ILE A 159 -0.37 26.43 16.30
CA ILE A 159 0.25 27.71 15.93
C ILE A 159 -0.82 28.77 15.62
N PHE A 160 -1.87 28.42 14.86
CA PHE A 160 -2.96 29.37 14.57
C PHE A 160 -3.73 29.78 15.82
N ILE A 161 -4.00 28.83 16.73
CA ILE A 161 -4.65 29.12 18.02
C ILE A 161 -3.78 30.08 18.86
N ASP A 162 -2.48 29.84 18.91
CA ASP A 162 -1.56 30.68 19.69
C ASP A 162 -1.43 32.09 19.10
N ILE A 163 -1.44 32.22 17.77
CA ILE A 163 -1.53 33.53 17.09
C ILE A 163 -2.84 34.24 17.46
N GLY A 164 -3.97 33.53 17.41
CA GLY A 164 -5.27 34.09 17.78
C GLY A 164 -5.29 34.58 19.24
N LYS A 165 -4.77 33.79 20.17
CA LYS A 165 -4.61 34.18 21.58
C LYS A 165 -3.69 35.39 21.74
N TYR A 166 -2.60 35.45 20.99
CA TYR A 166 -1.70 36.60 21.02
C TYR A 166 -2.40 37.88 20.57
N ILE A 167 -3.17 37.82 19.47
CA ILE A 167 -3.98 38.95 19.00
C ILE A 167 -5.00 39.37 20.07
N GLN A 168 -5.70 38.41 20.68
CA GLN A 168 -6.65 38.67 21.75
C GLN A 168 -5.99 39.37 22.95
N SER A 169 -4.80 38.92 23.39
CA SER A 169 -4.06 39.54 24.50
C SER A 169 -3.65 40.99 24.20
N CYS A 170 -3.39 41.31 22.92
CA CYS A 170 -3.12 42.67 22.50
C CYS A 170 -4.38 43.54 22.60
N TRP A 171 -5.54 43.00 22.23
CA TRP A 171 -6.84 43.67 22.29
C TRP A 171 -7.32 43.89 23.73
N GLU A 172 -7.09 42.94 24.62
CA GLU A 172 -7.47 43.00 26.04
C GLU A 172 -6.48 43.81 26.90
N TRP A 173 -5.41 44.34 26.30
CA TRP A 173 -4.39 45.13 26.99
C TRP A 173 -3.72 44.41 28.17
N GLU A 174 -3.62 43.08 28.13
CA GLU A 174 -2.96 42.30 29.19
C GLU A 174 -1.50 42.74 29.42
N ASN A 175 -0.80 43.15 28.35
CA ASN A 175 0.51 43.78 28.43
C ASN A 175 0.56 45.10 27.66
N LYS A 176 0.56 46.20 28.42
CA LYS A 176 0.54 47.59 27.91
C LYS A 176 1.60 47.85 26.83
N MET A 177 2.83 47.36 27.01
CA MET A 177 3.91 47.60 26.04
C MET A 177 3.71 46.85 24.71
N ARG A 178 3.18 45.63 24.77
CA ARG A 178 2.92 44.80 23.58
C ARG A 178 1.76 45.36 22.76
N SER A 179 0.67 45.76 23.44
CA SER A 179 -0.51 46.36 22.80
C SER A 179 -0.18 47.70 22.14
N VAL A 180 0.61 48.57 22.81
CA VAL A 180 1.06 49.84 22.22
C VAL A 180 1.92 49.60 20.98
N PHE A 181 2.86 48.66 21.02
CA PHE A 181 3.70 48.35 19.86
C PHE A 181 2.88 47.77 18.68
N ALA A 182 1.93 46.87 18.97
CA ALA A 182 1.00 46.33 17.97
C ALA A 182 0.13 47.44 17.34
N LEU A 183 -0.35 48.40 18.14
CA LEU A 183 -1.12 49.55 17.67
C LEU A 183 -0.29 50.47 16.77
N VAL A 184 0.96 50.75 17.15
CA VAL A 184 1.88 51.56 16.33
C VAL A 184 2.15 50.88 14.99
N ILE A 185 2.41 49.58 14.99
CA ILE A 185 2.58 48.79 13.74
C ILE A 185 1.32 48.85 12.89
N PHE A 186 0.13 48.72 13.49
CA PHE A 186 -1.13 48.79 12.77
C PHE A 186 -1.35 50.16 12.12
N ILE A 187 -1.10 51.25 12.84
CA ILE A 187 -1.21 52.63 12.32
C ILE A 187 -0.23 52.87 11.17
N LEU A 188 1.03 52.44 11.32
CA LEU A 188 2.04 52.52 10.26
C LEU A 188 1.62 51.68 9.05
N GLY A 189 1.08 50.48 9.29
CA GLY A 189 0.49 49.64 8.26
C GLY A 189 -0.61 50.39 7.50
N CYS A 190 -1.62 50.91 8.17
CA CYS A 190 -2.71 51.64 7.52
C CYS A 190 -2.25 52.87 6.73
N TYR A 191 -1.18 53.54 7.16
CA TYR A 191 -0.67 54.73 6.49
C TYR A 191 0.20 54.42 5.27
N TYR A 192 1.03 53.37 5.33
CA TYR A 192 2.02 53.05 4.28
C TYR A 192 1.66 51.85 3.41
N PHE A 193 0.65 51.06 3.77
CA PHE A 193 0.34 49.81 3.07
C PHE A 193 -0.62 50.04 1.90
N GLU A 194 -0.09 49.86 0.69
CA GLU A 194 -0.87 49.86 -0.55
C GLU A 194 -1.08 48.42 -1.06
N PRO A 195 -2.23 48.08 -1.68
CA PRO A 195 -2.57 46.69 -2.04
C PRO A 195 -1.54 45.96 -2.92
N TYR A 196 -0.78 46.68 -3.74
CA TYR A 196 0.26 46.08 -4.60
C TYR A 196 1.50 45.60 -3.83
N MET A 197 1.63 45.92 -2.54
CA MET A 197 2.75 45.47 -1.69
C MET A 197 2.60 44.02 -1.20
N ILE A 198 1.40 43.43 -1.32
CA ILE A 198 1.08 42.05 -0.87
C ILE A 198 2.05 40.99 -1.45
N PRO A 199 2.36 40.97 -2.77
CA PRO A 199 3.30 40.00 -3.33
C PRO A 199 4.73 40.17 -2.80
N GLY A 200 5.15 41.40 -2.50
CA GLY A 200 6.47 41.70 -1.94
C GLY A 200 6.63 41.18 -0.51
N VAL A 201 5.60 41.35 0.32
CA VAL A 201 5.58 40.79 1.69
C VAL A 201 5.61 39.26 1.66
N ALA A 202 4.86 38.63 0.75
CA ALA A 202 4.89 37.18 0.58
C ALA A 202 6.29 36.67 0.18
N LEU A 203 6.98 37.38 -0.72
CA LEU A 203 8.37 37.08 -1.10
C LEU A 203 9.34 37.21 0.08
N LEU A 204 9.17 38.21 0.95
CA LEU A 204 10.02 38.36 2.15
C LEU A 204 9.80 37.24 3.17
N ILE A 205 8.56 36.77 3.34
CA ILE A 205 8.25 35.61 4.19
C ILE A 205 8.90 34.34 3.62
N LEU A 206 8.80 34.13 2.30
CA LEU A 206 9.46 33.02 1.62
C LEU A 206 10.99 33.10 1.68
N LEU A 207 11.56 34.31 1.53
CA LEU A 207 13.00 34.56 1.66
C LEU A 207 13.49 34.27 3.07
N LYS A 208 12.76 34.72 4.10
CA LYS A 208 13.06 34.39 5.50
C LYS A 208 13.03 32.88 5.70
N TYR A 209 12.02 32.18 5.18
CA TYR A 209 11.92 30.73 5.32
C TYR A 209 13.05 30.00 4.57
N TYR A 210 13.43 30.48 3.38
CA TYR A 210 14.56 29.98 2.61
C TYR A 210 15.89 30.17 3.36
N LEU A 211 16.13 31.35 3.93
CA LEU A 211 17.34 31.66 4.69
C LEU A 211 17.41 30.83 5.97
N VAL A 212 16.34 30.77 6.75
CA VAL A 212 16.28 29.93 7.96
C VAL A 212 16.53 28.46 7.62
N ARG A 213 15.95 27.95 6.53
CA ARG A 213 16.21 26.59 6.06
C ARG A 213 17.68 26.40 5.67
N ARG A 214 18.27 27.34 4.92
CA ARG A 214 19.68 27.28 4.48
C ARG A 214 20.68 27.36 5.64
N PHE A 215 20.40 28.19 6.65
CA PHE A 215 21.24 28.31 7.86
C PHE A 215 21.06 27.12 8.82
N CYS A 216 19.86 26.54 8.91
CA CYS A 216 19.62 25.35 9.72
C CYS A 216 20.33 24.09 9.15
N TYR A 217 20.61 24.05 7.84
CA TYR A 217 21.44 23.01 7.22
C TYR A 217 22.96 23.16 7.44
N TRP A 218 23.42 24.27 8.02
CA TRP A 218 24.85 24.50 8.32
C TRP A 218 25.23 24.21 9.79
N PHE A 219 24.25 23.96 10.66
CA PHE A 219 24.44 23.69 12.09
C PHE A 219 24.04 22.27 12.51
N TYR A 220 23.89 21.35 11.55
CA TYR A 220 23.79 19.90 11.76
C TYR A 220 24.69 19.15 10.79
#